data_AF-A0A1V5NWZ0-F1
#
_entry.id   AF-A0A1V5NWZ0-F1
#
_cell.length_a   1.000
_cell.length_b   1.000
_cell.length_c   1.000
_cell.angle_alpha   90.00
_cell.angle_beta   90.00
_cell.angle_gamma   90.00
#
_symmetry.space_group_name_H-M   'P 1'
#
loop_
_entity.id
_entity.type
_entity.pdbx_description
1 polymer ?
#
loop_
_entity_poly.entity_id
_entity_poly.type
_entity_poly.pdbx_seq_one_letter_code
_entity_poly.pdbx_strand_id
1 'polypeptide(L)'
;MAASALTVQEITRAGVAITAAPANGEGNFFTNSGNISLRVINGGGSPITVTIHAQAACDQGTKHNLAVTVDNGATKEIGPFQMRHYNDASGYVQVTYSAVADVTVAAVKLAS
;
A
#
# COMPACT_ATOMS: atom_id res chain seq x y z
N MET A 1 -0.09 -16.89 8.61
CA MET A 1 0.66 -16.01 9.55
C MET A 1 -0.13 -14.73 9.73
N ALA A 2 0.28 -13.77 10.57
CA ALA A 2 -0.40 -12.47 10.60
C ALA A 2 0.13 -11.54 9.50
N ALA A 3 -0.69 -10.60 9.04
CA ALA A 3 -0.25 -9.50 8.18
C ALA A 3 0.88 -8.70 8.87
N SER A 4 1.73 -8.04 8.10
CA SER A 4 2.91 -7.33 8.63
C SER A 4 2.82 -5.81 8.50
N ALA A 5 3.24 -5.11 9.56
CA ALA A 5 3.31 -3.66 9.58
C ALA A 5 4.43 -3.12 8.67
N LEU A 6 4.14 -2.07 7.90
CA LEU A 6 5.14 -1.28 7.19
C LEU A 6 5.38 0.03 7.95
N THR A 7 6.65 0.38 8.12
CA THR A 7 7.06 1.68 8.64
C THR A 7 6.88 2.75 7.56
N VAL A 8 6.16 3.82 7.90
CA VAL A 8 5.95 4.95 7.00
C VAL A 8 7.24 5.76 6.91
N GLN A 9 7.74 5.97 5.69
CA GLN A 9 8.95 6.72 5.43
C GLN A 9 8.59 8.10 4.85
N GLU A 10 9.12 9.16 5.45
CA GLU A 10 8.84 10.54 5.04
C GLU A 10 9.85 11.00 3.99
N ILE A 11 9.37 11.44 2.83
CA ILE A 11 10.21 12.06 1.80
C ILE A 11 10.47 13.51 2.18
N THR A 12 11.75 13.87 2.26
CA THR A 12 12.19 15.26 2.47
C THR A 12 12.73 15.87 1.18
N ARG A 13 12.96 17.20 1.19
CA ARG A 13 13.58 17.92 0.05
C ARG A 13 15.01 17.46 -0.27
N ALA A 14 15.67 16.78 0.66
CA ALA A 14 17.00 16.20 0.44
C ALA A 14 16.95 14.86 -0.34
N GLY A 15 15.75 14.31 -0.55
CA GLY A 15 15.58 12.94 -1.02
C GLY A 15 15.81 11.93 0.11
N VAL A 16 15.15 10.78 0.03
CA VAL A 16 15.27 9.69 1.00
C VAL A 16 15.41 8.37 0.25
N ALA A 17 16.35 7.54 0.67
CA ALA A 17 16.47 6.17 0.20
C ALA A 17 15.35 5.34 0.83
N ILE A 18 14.33 4.99 0.03
CA ILE A 18 13.19 4.20 0.49
C ILE A 18 13.63 2.75 0.69
N THR A 19 13.48 2.26 1.92
CA THR A 19 13.72 0.86 2.27
C THR A 19 12.44 0.07 2.02
N ALA A 20 12.46 -0.85 1.07
CA ALA A 20 11.33 -1.73 0.79
C ALA A 20 11.43 -3.03 1.58
N ALA A 21 10.29 -3.52 2.08
CA ALA A 21 10.17 -4.80 2.76
C ALA A 21 9.52 -5.82 1.80
N PRO A 22 9.79 -7.13 1.93
CA PRO A 22 9.09 -8.14 1.14
C PRO A 22 7.58 -8.07 1.39
N ALA A 23 6.79 -8.23 0.34
CA ALA A 23 5.34 -8.36 0.48
C ALA A 23 5.00 -9.63 1.26
N ASN A 24 4.04 -9.54 2.17
CA ASN A 24 3.59 -10.67 2.97
C ASN A 24 2.36 -11.31 2.31
N GLY A 25 2.32 -12.64 2.22
CA GLY A 25 1.21 -13.38 1.61
C GLY A 25 -0.13 -13.16 2.31
N GLU A 26 -0.11 -12.81 3.60
CA GLU A 26 -1.29 -12.46 4.41
C GLU A 26 -1.62 -10.96 4.34
N GLY A 27 -0.80 -10.19 3.61
CA GLY A 27 -0.95 -8.76 3.44
C GLY A 27 -0.03 -7.91 4.32
N ASN A 28 -0.08 -6.60 4.07
CA ASN A 28 0.63 -5.58 4.83
C ASN A 28 -0.35 -4.52 5.33
N PHE A 29 0.03 -3.85 6.41
CA PHE A 29 -0.72 -2.69 6.91
C PHE A 29 0.21 -1.55 7.32
N PHE A 30 -0.29 -0.32 7.28
CA PHE A 30 0.47 0.86 7.69
C PHE A 30 -0.46 1.97 8.21
N THR A 31 0.09 2.83 9.06
CA THR A 31 -0.65 3.96 9.64
C THR A 31 -0.98 4.96 8.54
N ASN A 32 -2.23 5.41 8.45
CA ASN A 32 -2.64 6.34 7.40
C ASN A 32 -2.92 7.75 7.93
N SER A 33 -2.18 8.71 7.38
CA SER A 33 -2.30 10.15 7.67
C SER A 33 -2.97 10.95 6.55
N GLY A 34 -3.49 10.28 5.50
CA GLY A 34 -4.20 10.92 4.39
C GLY A 34 -3.31 11.37 3.22
N ASN A 35 -2.00 11.45 3.42
CA ASN A 35 -1.00 11.86 2.42
C ASN A 35 0.09 10.81 2.21
N ILE A 36 -0.30 9.53 2.24
CA ILE A 36 0.59 8.38 2.13
C ILE A 36 0.31 7.65 0.82
N SER A 37 1.38 7.25 0.13
CA SER A 37 1.36 6.32 -0.98
C SER A 37 2.03 5.00 -0.60
N LEU A 38 1.55 3.92 -1.20
CA LEU A 38 2.20 2.62 -1.17
C LEU A 38 3.03 2.47 -2.45
N ARG A 39 4.34 2.39 -2.30
CA ARG A 39 5.25 1.98 -3.36
C ARG A 39 5.24 0.46 -3.45
N VAL A 40 4.99 -0.07 -4.63
CA VAL A 40 5.04 -1.50 -4.93
C VAL A 40 6.00 -1.74 -6.08
N ILE A 41 7.00 -2.58 -5.84
CA ILE A 41 8.03 -2.98 -6.81
C ILE A 41 7.81 -4.46 -7.10
N ASN A 42 7.38 -4.78 -8.32
CA ASN A 42 7.20 -6.15 -8.78
C ASN A 42 8.44 -6.59 -9.57
N GLY A 43 9.36 -7.30 -8.92
CA GLY A 43 10.52 -7.92 -9.56
C GLY A 43 10.23 -9.28 -10.20
N GLY A 44 9.00 -9.77 -10.09
CA GLY A 44 8.60 -11.10 -10.57
C GLY A 44 8.38 -11.17 -12.10
N GLY A 45 8.18 -12.38 -12.60
CA GLY A 45 7.98 -12.65 -14.04
C GLY A 45 6.58 -12.35 -14.59
N SER A 46 5.60 -12.09 -13.71
CA SER A 46 4.17 -11.92 -14.05
C SER A 46 3.60 -10.66 -13.39
N PRO A 47 2.54 -10.06 -13.96
CA PRO A 47 1.83 -8.96 -13.29
C PRO A 47 1.17 -9.44 -11.99
N ILE A 48 1.09 -8.54 -11.01
CA ILE A 48 0.42 -8.76 -9.73
C ILE A 48 -0.72 -7.77 -9.54
N THR A 49 -1.74 -8.16 -8.78
CA THR A 49 -2.82 -7.27 -8.36
C THR A 49 -2.64 -6.92 -6.89
N VAL A 50 -2.51 -5.64 -6.59
CA VAL A 50 -2.46 -5.06 -5.25
C VAL A 50 -3.87 -4.61 -4.89
N THR A 51 -4.42 -5.11 -3.80
CA THR A 51 -5.77 -4.77 -3.33
C THR A 51 -5.68 -3.99 -2.03
N ILE A 52 -6.24 -2.79 -2.01
CA ILE A 52 -6.33 -1.93 -0.83
C ILE A 52 -7.77 -2.00 -0.34
N HIS A 53 -7.95 -2.47 0.90
CA HIS A 53 -9.26 -2.74 1.44
C HIS A 53 -9.94 -1.46 1.92
N ALA A 54 -11.12 -1.18 1.36
CA ALA A 54 -11.98 -0.13 1.88
C ALA A 54 -12.64 -0.59 3.18
N GLN A 55 -12.55 0.23 4.21
CA GLN A 55 -13.05 -0.08 5.56
C GLN A 55 -14.42 0.54 5.79
N ALA A 56 -14.65 1.72 5.21
CA ALA A 56 -15.95 2.39 5.19
C ALA A 56 -16.55 2.41 3.78
N ALA A 57 -17.86 2.60 3.70
CA ALA A 57 -18.51 2.89 2.42
C ALA A 57 -18.01 4.23 1.85
N CYS A 58 -17.96 4.34 0.52
CA CYS A 58 -17.81 5.64 -0.13
C CYS A 58 -19.12 6.44 0.01
N ASP A 59 -19.15 7.68 -0.51
CA ASP A 59 -20.33 8.54 -0.42
C ASP A 59 -21.55 7.99 -1.19
N GLN A 60 -21.36 6.94 -1.98
CA GLN A 60 -22.42 6.19 -2.66
C GLN A 60 -22.89 4.94 -1.90
N GLY A 61 -22.37 4.68 -0.69
CA GLY A 61 -22.85 3.60 0.19
C GLY A 61 -22.18 2.23 -0.02
N THR A 62 -21.18 2.10 -0.90
CA THR A 62 -20.50 0.83 -1.19
C THR A 62 -19.04 0.83 -0.73
N LYS A 63 -18.54 -0.31 -0.24
CA LYS A 63 -17.11 -0.51 0.02
C LYS A 63 -16.42 -0.89 -1.29
N HIS A 64 -15.65 0.02 -1.87
CA HIS A 64 -14.89 -0.25 -3.09
C HIS A 64 -13.42 -0.46 -2.74
N ASN A 65 -13.00 -1.73 -2.69
CA ASN A 65 -11.58 -2.04 -2.62
C ASN A 65 -10.90 -1.50 -3.88
N LEU A 66 -9.74 -0.88 -3.71
CA LEU A 66 -8.94 -0.43 -4.84
C LEU A 66 -8.08 -1.60 -5.29
N ALA A 67 -8.29 -2.08 -6.52
CA ALA A 67 -7.46 -3.11 -7.14
C ALA A 67 -6.57 -2.47 -8.21
N VAL A 68 -5.25 -2.58 -8.05
CA VAL A 68 -4.26 -2.01 -8.96
C VAL A 68 -3.35 -3.10 -9.48
N THR A 69 -3.30 -3.24 -10.80
CA THR A 69 -2.33 -4.14 -11.45
C THR A 69 -0.96 -3.46 -11.53
N VAL A 70 0.08 -4.16 -11.04
CA VAL A 70 1.49 -3.80 -11.18
C VAL A 70 2.14 -4.79 -12.12
N ASP A 71 2.57 -4.29 -13.29
CA ASP A 71 3.16 -5.09 -14.35
C ASP A 71 4.49 -5.73 -13.91
N ASN A 72 4.96 -6.75 -14.64
CA ASN A 72 6.22 -7.41 -14.32
C ASN A 72 7.42 -6.47 -14.54
N GLY A 73 8.39 -6.51 -13.62
CA GLY A 73 9.53 -5.61 -13.63
C GLY A 73 9.18 -4.12 -13.41
N ALA A 74 7.93 -3.80 -13.04
CA ALA A 74 7.47 -2.43 -12.88
C ALA A 74 7.40 -2.01 -11.41
N THR A 75 7.47 -0.69 -11.20
CA THR A 75 7.18 -0.05 -9.92
C THR A 75 5.96 0.84 -10.07
N LYS A 76 5.01 0.77 -9.14
CA LYS A 76 3.87 1.68 -9.06
C LYS A 76 3.76 2.32 -7.68
N GLU A 77 3.38 3.59 -7.67
CA GLU A 77 2.97 4.34 -6.48
C GLU A 77 1.45 4.36 -6.44
N ILE A 78 0.85 3.93 -5.33
CA ILE A 78 -0.59 3.83 -5.16
C ILE A 78 -1.00 4.73 -3.99
N GLY A 79 -1.84 5.74 -4.24
CA GLY A 79 -2.30 6.69 -3.25
C GLY A 79 -2.64 8.04 -3.88
N PRO A 80 -2.98 9.07 -3.08
CA PRO A 80 -3.10 9.04 -1.62
C PRO A 80 -4.36 8.31 -1.13
N PHE A 81 -4.33 7.79 0.09
CA PHE A 81 -5.46 7.09 0.71
C PHE A 81 -6.25 7.98 1.67
N GLN A 82 -7.50 8.30 1.34
CA GLN A 82 -8.37 9.08 2.21
C GLN A 82 -8.67 8.33 3.53
N MET A 83 -8.36 8.96 4.67
CA MET A 83 -8.50 8.35 6.00
C MET A 83 -9.91 7.84 6.26
N ARG A 84 -10.94 8.60 5.88
CA ARG A 84 -12.35 8.22 6.08
C ARG A 84 -12.71 6.90 5.40
N HIS A 85 -12.09 6.56 4.27
CA HIS A 85 -12.48 5.40 3.48
C HIS A 85 -11.64 4.16 3.77
N TYR A 86 -10.33 4.36 4.01
CA TYR A 86 -9.36 3.26 4.09
C TYR A 86 -8.82 2.98 5.49
N ASN A 87 -9.07 3.83 6.50
CA ASN A 87 -8.66 3.52 7.86
C ASN A 87 -9.58 2.47 8.47
N ASP A 88 -8.98 1.41 9.01
CA ASP A 88 -9.68 0.49 9.90
C ASP A 88 -9.93 1.13 11.28
N ALA A 89 -10.55 0.38 12.19
CA ALA A 89 -10.84 0.83 13.55
C ALA A 89 -9.58 1.27 14.34
N SER A 90 -8.40 0.84 13.90
CA SER A 90 -7.10 1.16 14.51
C SER A 90 -6.32 2.24 13.74
N GLY A 91 -6.89 2.79 12.66
CA GLY A 91 -6.24 3.83 11.85
C GLY A 91 -5.30 3.31 10.76
N TYR A 92 -5.35 2.03 10.42
CA TYR A 92 -4.46 1.42 9.43
C TYR A 92 -5.14 1.22 8.08
N VAL A 93 -4.33 1.34 7.01
CA VAL A 93 -4.69 0.84 5.67
C VAL A 93 -4.28 -0.62 5.59
N GLN A 94 -5.18 -1.46 5.08
CA GLN A 94 -4.97 -2.90 4.90
C GLN A 94 -4.76 -3.22 3.41
N VAL A 95 -3.72 -3.98 3.09
CA VAL A 95 -3.31 -4.30 1.72
C VAL A 95 -3.07 -5.78 1.54
N THR A 96 -3.56 -6.35 0.44
CA THR A 96 -3.31 -7.73 0.02
C THR A 96 -2.78 -7.80 -1.41
N TYR A 97 -2.18 -8.93 -1.77
CA TYR A 97 -1.52 -9.13 -3.07
C TYR A 97 -1.93 -10.47 -3.67
N SER A 98 -2.05 -10.54 -4.99
CA SER A 98 -2.32 -11.81 -5.69
C SER A 98 -1.10 -12.75 -5.70
N ALA A 99 0.11 -12.20 -5.59
CA ALA A 99 1.37 -12.92 -5.45
C ALA A 99 2.40 -12.03 -4.74
N VAL A 100 3.37 -12.64 -4.07
CA VAL A 100 4.37 -11.93 -3.26
C VAL A 100 5.83 -12.28 -3.59
N ALA A 101 6.06 -13.27 -4.46
CA ALA A 101 7.40 -13.64 -4.89
C ALA A 101 8.06 -12.48 -5.65
N ASP A 102 9.25 -12.08 -5.22
CA ASP A 102 10.01 -10.95 -5.78
C ASP A 102 9.27 -9.60 -5.73
N VAL A 103 8.26 -9.48 -4.85
CA VAL A 103 7.53 -8.24 -4.64
C VAL A 103 8.04 -7.57 -3.36
N THR A 104 8.43 -6.31 -3.47
CA THR A 104 8.78 -5.49 -2.32
C THR A 104 7.90 -4.25 -2.25
N VAL A 105 7.60 -3.81 -1.03
CA VAL A 105 6.65 -2.75 -0.76
C VAL A 105 7.18 -1.79 0.29
N ALA A 106 6.80 -0.52 0.17
CA ALA A 106 7.12 0.52 1.14
C ALA A 106 5.96 1.51 1.28
N ALA A 107 5.67 1.92 2.51
CA ALA A 107 4.74 3.01 2.78
C ALA A 107 5.52 4.32 2.80
N VAL A 108 5.11 5.28 1.98
CA VAL A 108 5.83 6.52 1.76
C VAL A 108 4.91 7.72 1.94
N LYS A 109 5.35 8.73 2.68
CA LYS A 109 4.60 9.95 2.96
C LYS A 109 5.31 11.15 2.36
N LEU A 110 4.57 12.05 1.73
CA LEU A 110 5.11 13.35 1.33
C LEU A 110 5.18 14.27 2.56
N ALA A 111 6.35 14.87 2.82
CA ALA A 111 6.47 15.90 3.85
C ALA A 111 5.49 17.04 3.56
N SER A 112 4.67 17.37 4.56
CA SER A 112 3.67 18.43 4.55
C SER A 112 4.27 19.75 5.03
#